data_AF-A0A3Q9XPP0-F1
#
_entry.id   AF-A0A3Q9XPP0-F1
#
_cell.length_a   1.000
_cell.length_b   1.000
_cell.length_c   1.000
_cell.angle_alpha   90.00
_cell.angle_beta   90.00
_cell.angle_gamma   90.00
#
_symmetry.space_group_name_H-M   'P 1'
#
loop_
_entity.id
_entity.type
_entity.pdbx_description
1 polymer ?
#
loop_
_entity_poly.entity_id
_entity_poly.type
_entity_poly.pdbx_seq_one_letter_code
_entity_poly.pdbx_strand_id
1 'polypeptide(L)'
;MSKKMRRASDLSHEAKWGKLTPEEIAYVEQKLQDKEADKDEDLHIWIFIVGRLGLIRHRPLLEKFLYYQTEPWVCIQALRALCTYWEYTNDYLKELKMFIRGVEWDPHDDIRLWALSIAGKFLKENFDYELLQLLLDVFEKLGELDSLHEHREYAREFIKSCAFEALAIAMGKNYDEILDTDDIENCLLNGQLELLDLSIIEQAHQRLQQKF
;
A
#
# COMPACT_ATOMS: atom_id res chain seq x y z
N MET A 1 30.75 11.77 -26.80
CA MET A 1 29.65 12.68 -26.46
C MET A 1 28.81 11.98 -25.41
N SER A 2 28.70 12.53 -24.19
CA SER A 2 27.83 11.93 -23.17
C SER A 2 26.38 12.07 -23.64
N LYS A 3 25.67 10.94 -23.78
CA LYS A 3 24.25 10.95 -24.12
C LYS A 3 23.52 11.66 -22.98
N LYS A 4 22.74 12.70 -23.29
CA LYS A 4 21.95 13.40 -22.28
C LYS A 4 21.04 12.38 -21.60
N MET A 5 21.17 12.25 -20.29
CA MET A 5 20.34 11.34 -19.50
C MET A 5 18.88 11.79 -19.57
N ARG A 6 17.96 10.82 -19.65
CA ARG A 6 16.52 11.08 -19.70
C ARG A 6 16.00 11.56 -18.35
N ARG A 7 14.80 12.15 -18.33
CA ARG A 7 14.16 12.61 -17.09
C ARG A 7 13.64 11.43 -16.27
N ALA A 8 13.42 11.63 -14.97
CA ALA A 8 12.86 10.61 -14.08
C ALA A 8 11.57 10.01 -14.61
N SER A 9 10.66 10.86 -15.11
CA SER A 9 9.39 10.45 -15.71
C SER A 9 9.54 9.53 -16.93
N ASP A 10 10.53 9.80 -17.79
CA ASP A 10 10.78 8.98 -18.97
C ASP A 10 11.37 7.61 -18.57
N LEU A 11 12.29 7.63 -17.60
CA LEU A 11 12.89 6.41 -17.06
C LEU A 11 11.86 5.56 -16.32
N SER A 12 10.95 6.17 -15.58
CA SER A 12 9.89 5.43 -14.87
C SER A 12 8.89 4.78 -15.82
N HIS A 13 8.58 5.43 -16.94
CA HIS A 13 7.77 4.82 -18.00
C HIS A 13 8.44 3.56 -18.56
N GLU A 14 9.73 3.62 -18.91
CA GLU A 14 10.45 2.46 -19.43
C GLU A 14 10.69 1.37 -18.39
N ALA A 15 10.81 1.74 -17.11
CA ALA A 15 11.03 0.79 -16.01
C ALA A 15 9.86 -0.18 -15.86
N LYS A 16 8.63 0.27 -16.16
CA LYS A 16 7.45 -0.60 -16.18
C LYS A 16 7.62 -1.79 -17.13
N TRP A 17 8.40 -1.60 -18.21
CA TRP A 17 8.61 -2.55 -19.29
C TRP A 17 10.00 -3.21 -19.26
N GLY A 18 10.84 -2.93 -18.26
CA GLY A 18 12.21 -3.47 -18.18
C GLY A 18 13.14 -2.99 -19.30
N LYS A 19 12.92 -1.79 -19.85
CA LYS A 19 13.62 -1.28 -21.05
C LYS A 19 14.77 -0.31 -20.75
N LEU A 20 15.17 -0.15 -19.48
CA LEU A 20 16.30 0.72 -19.13
C LEU A 20 17.61 0.07 -19.54
N THR A 21 18.54 0.89 -20.03
CA THR A 21 19.91 0.42 -20.30
C THR A 21 20.71 0.29 -19.01
N PRO A 22 21.81 -0.48 -18.98
CA PRO A 22 22.68 -0.59 -17.81
C PRO A 22 23.18 0.77 -17.28
N GLU A 23 23.46 1.72 -18.17
CA GLU A 23 23.88 3.07 -17.81
C GLU A 23 22.77 3.87 -17.13
N GLU A 24 21.52 3.68 -17.56
CA GLU A 24 20.35 4.32 -16.94
C GLU A 24 20.03 3.71 -15.58
N ILE A 25 20.20 2.39 -15.44
CA ILE A 25 20.09 1.71 -14.14
C ILE A 25 21.15 2.26 -13.17
N ALA A 26 22.41 2.31 -13.59
CA ALA A 26 23.49 2.85 -12.76
C ALA A 26 23.24 4.32 -12.37
N TYR A 27 22.67 5.11 -13.28
CA TYR A 27 22.27 6.49 -12.99
C TYR A 27 21.16 6.58 -11.93
N VAL A 28 20.12 5.74 -12.02
CA VAL A 28 19.06 5.68 -11.01
C VAL A 28 19.61 5.24 -9.65
N GLU A 29 20.48 4.23 -9.62
CA GLU A 29 21.14 3.78 -8.39
C GLU A 29 21.99 4.89 -7.76
N GLN A 30 22.73 5.64 -8.58
CA GLN A 30 23.50 6.79 -8.13
C GLN A 30 22.60 7.87 -7.52
N LYS A 31 21.46 8.17 -8.15
CA LYS A 31 20.49 9.15 -7.65
C LYS A 31 19.93 8.78 -6.28
N LEU A 32 19.63 7.51 -6.07
CA LEU A 32 19.10 7.03 -4.79
C LEU A 32 20.16 6.97 -3.68
N GLN A 33 21.44 6.85 -4.03
CA GLN A 33 22.56 6.81 -3.08
C GLN A 33 23.18 8.18 -2.81
N ASP A 34 22.74 9.23 -3.51
CA ASP A 34 23.24 10.58 -3.29
C ASP A 34 22.96 11.03 -1.84
N LYS A 35 23.87 11.79 -1.24
CA LYS A 35 23.70 12.31 0.12
C LYS A 35 22.53 13.27 0.22
N GLU A 36 22.16 13.89 -0.89
CA GLU A 36 21.05 14.83 -0.99
C GLU A 36 19.82 14.18 -1.65
N ALA A 37 19.77 12.84 -1.75
CA ALA A 37 18.63 12.12 -2.32
C ALA A 37 17.30 12.48 -1.63
N ASP A 38 17.34 12.71 -0.31
CA ASP A 38 16.18 13.13 0.50
C ASP A 38 15.63 14.52 0.13
N LYS A 39 16.34 15.28 -0.71
CA LYS A 39 15.91 16.59 -1.21
C LYS A 39 15.58 16.56 -2.71
N ASP A 40 15.71 15.41 -3.36
CA ASP A 40 15.36 15.24 -4.77
C ASP A 40 13.84 15.12 -4.89
N GLU A 41 13.22 16.06 -5.62
CA GLU A 41 11.77 16.07 -5.88
C GLU A 41 11.30 14.78 -6.61
N ASP A 42 12.21 14.11 -7.33
CA ASP A 42 11.95 12.85 -8.04
C ASP A 42 12.25 11.60 -7.17
N LEU A 43 12.53 11.74 -5.87
CA LEU A 43 12.92 10.62 -4.99
C LEU A 43 11.95 9.43 -5.06
N HIS A 44 10.65 9.71 -4.97
CA HIS A 44 9.61 8.68 -5.08
C HIS A 44 9.65 7.95 -6.43
N ILE A 45 10.02 8.66 -7.52
CA ILE A 45 10.19 8.07 -8.86
C ILE A 45 11.43 7.16 -8.90
N TRP A 46 12.53 7.56 -8.28
CA TRP A 46 13.74 6.72 -8.19
C TRP A 46 13.48 5.42 -7.44
N ILE A 47 12.77 5.50 -6.30
CA ILE A 47 12.34 4.32 -5.53
C ILE A 47 11.43 3.43 -6.37
N PHE A 48 10.46 4.02 -7.07
CA PHE A 48 9.57 3.28 -7.97
C PHE A 48 10.36 2.51 -9.04
N ILE A 49 11.33 3.14 -9.70
CA ILE A 49 12.16 2.48 -10.74
C ILE A 49 12.95 1.32 -10.14
N VAL A 50 13.63 1.54 -9.01
CA VAL A 50 14.39 0.50 -8.31
C VAL A 50 13.50 -0.69 -7.94
N GLY A 51 12.31 -0.42 -7.40
CA GLY A 51 11.31 -1.43 -7.10
C GLY A 51 10.89 -2.22 -8.34
N ARG A 52 10.48 -1.52 -9.40
CA ARG A 52 10.01 -2.15 -10.65
C ARG A 52 11.05 -3.01 -11.36
N LEU A 53 12.32 -2.63 -11.26
CA LEU A 53 13.42 -3.38 -11.87
C LEU A 53 13.90 -4.58 -11.04
N GLY A 54 13.32 -4.83 -9.86
CA GLY A 54 13.71 -5.97 -9.04
C GLY A 54 15.13 -5.85 -8.47
N LEU A 55 15.63 -4.64 -8.22
CA LEU A 55 17.01 -4.42 -7.76
C LEU A 55 17.13 -4.66 -6.24
N ILE A 56 16.85 -5.91 -5.82
CA ILE A 56 16.73 -6.34 -4.41
C ILE A 56 17.94 -6.03 -3.53
N ARG A 57 19.13 -5.83 -4.11
CA ARG A 57 20.34 -5.38 -3.40
C ARG A 57 20.15 -4.04 -2.67
N HIS A 58 19.17 -3.25 -3.08
CA HIS A 58 18.82 -1.96 -2.46
C HIS A 58 17.75 -2.08 -1.38
N ARG A 59 17.37 -3.29 -0.95
CA ARG A 59 16.42 -3.47 0.15
C ARG A 59 16.75 -2.65 1.40
N PRO A 60 17.99 -2.67 1.95
CA PRO A 60 18.32 -1.86 3.13
C PRO A 60 18.20 -0.35 2.91
N LEU A 61 18.25 0.11 1.66
CA LEU A 61 18.06 1.52 1.31
C LEU A 61 16.57 1.85 1.28
N LEU A 62 15.74 1.01 0.67
CA LEU A 62 14.30 1.22 0.63
C LEU A 62 13.62 1.10 2.00
N GLU A 63 14.13 0.24 2.88
CA GLU A 63 13.65 0.12 4.26
C GLU A 63 13.71 1.43 5.05
N LYS A 64 14.69 2.29 4.76
CA LYS A 64 14.81 3.61 5.41
C LYS A 64 13.66 4.53 5.03
N PHE A 65 13.16 4.41 3.81
CA PHE A 65 12.10 5.25 3.28
C PHE A 65 10.70 4.89 3.81
N LEU A 66 10.52 3.73 4.47
CA LEU A 66 9.27 3.37 5.15
C LEU A 66 8.90 4.33 6.29
N TYR A 67 9.87 5.07 6.83
CA TYR A 67 9.63 6.03 7.91
C TYR A 67 9.88 7.47 7.45
N TYR A 68 9.85 7.72 6.14
CA TYR A 68 10.08 9.04 5.57
C TYR A 68 8.82 9.90 5.71
N GLN A 69 8.80 10.76 6.73
CA GLN A 69 7.62 11.52 7.14
C GLN A 69 7.38 12.79 6.30
N THR A 70 8.39 13.29 5.59
CA THR A 70 8.30 14.56 4.86
C THR A 70 7.40 14.47 3.63
N GLU A 71 7.36 13.31 2.99
CA GLU A 71 6.54 13.08 1.81
C GLU A 71 5.96 11.64 1.85
N PRO A 72 4.67 11.47 2.16
CA PRO A 72 4.02 10.15 2.23
C PRO A 72 4.22 9.29 0.97
N TRP A 73 4.28 9.92 -0.20
CA TRP A 73 4.52 9.25 -1.48
C TRP A 73 5.84 8.46 -1.52
N VAL A 74 6.89 8.94 -0.86
CA VAL A 74 8.18 8.24 -0.76
C VAL A 74 8.01 6.93 0.02
N CYS A 75 7.30 6.96 1.15
CA CYS A 75 6.97 5.77 1.93
C CYS A 75 6.12 4.79 1.12
N ILE A 76 5.09 5.26 0.41
CA ILE A 76 4.22 4.43 -0.43
C ILE A 76 5.05 3.69 -1.48
N GLN A 77 5.98 4.36 -2.17
CA GLN A 77 6.80 3.71 -3.19
C GLN A 77 7.75 2.68 -2.59
N ALA A 78 8.31 2.95 -1.41
CA ALA A 78 9.13 1.98 -0.69
C ALA A 78 8.32 0.75 -0.29
N LEU A 79 7.14 0.96 0.31
CA LEU A 79 6.23 -0.11 0.73
C LEU A 79 5.78 -0.96 -0.47
N ARG A 80 5.42 -0.33 -1.60
CA ARG A 80 5.07 -1.04 -2.84
C ARG A 80 6.23 -1.83 -3.41
N ALA A 81 7.44 -1.28 -3.41
CA ALA A 81 8.61 -1.99 -3.88
C ALA A 81 8.86 -3.25 -3.05
N LEU A 82 8.88 -3.11 -1.73
CA LEU A 82 9.17 -4.19 -0.80
C LEU A 82 8.08 -5.26 -0.78
N CYS A 83 6.82 -4.87 -0.62
CA CYS A 83 5.70 -5.80 -0.39
C CYS A 83 5.06 -6.28 -1.69
N THR A 84 4.91 -5.41 -2.69
CA THR A 84 4.17 -5.76 -3.92
C THR A 84 5.08 -6.24 -5.04
N TYR A 85 6.22 -5.58 -5.29
CA TYR A 85 7.09 -5.95 -6.42
C TYR A 85 8.10 -7.04 -6.05
N TRP A 86 8.57 -7.05 -4.81
CA TRP A 86 9.57 -8.01 -4.34
C TRP A 86 9.01 -9.07 -3.38
N GLU A 87 7.70 -9.02 -3.11
CA GLU A 87 6.96 -10.04 -2.35
C GLU A 87 7.47 -10.28 -0.92
N TYR A 88 8.13 -9.30 -0.29
CA TYR A 88 8.64 -9.38 1.08
C TYR A 88 7.61 -9.03 2.15
N THR A 89 6.31 -9.05 1.86
CA THR A 89 5.26 -8.59 2.79
C THR A 89 5.35 -9.26 4.17
N ASN A 90 5.74 -10.54 4.23
CA ASN A 90 5.90 -11.27 5.50
C ASN A 90 6.95 -10.64 6.43
N ASP A 91 8.01 -10.05 5.86
CA ASP A 91 9.07 -9.39 6.63
C ASP A 91 8.64 -8.03 7.18
N TYR A 92 7.57 -7.44 6.63
CA TYR A 92 7.10 -6.08 6.93
C TYR A 92 5.68 -6.05 7.52
N LEU A 93 5.20 -7.16 8.08
CA LEU A 93 3.86 -7.23 8.69
C LEU A 93 3.69 -6.23 9.83
N LYS A 94 4.76 -5.95 10.57
CA LYS A 94 4.74 -4.96 11.66
C LYS A 94 4.45 -3.55 11.11
N GLU A 95 5.17 -3.13 10.08
CA GLU A 95 5.00 -1.84 9.41
C GLU A 95 3.64 -1.78 8.73
N LEU A 96 3.22 -2.86 8.07
CA LEU A 96 1.90 -2.95 7.43
C LEU A 96 0.76 -2.73 8.43
N LYS A 97 0.80 -3.41 9.58
CA LYS A 97 -0.19 -3.23 10.67
C LYS A 97 -0.13 -1.82 11.27
N MET A 98 1.06 -1.23 11.39
CA MET A 98 1.22 0.15 11.84
C MET A 98 0.55 1.13 10.87
N PHE A 99 0.79 1.00 9.55
CA PHE A 99 0.17 1.88 8.56
C PHE A 99 -1.35 1.71 8.47
N ILE A 100 -1.87 0.48 8.60
CA ILE A 100 -3.34 0.25 8.61
C ILE A 100 -4.02 0.89 9.83
N ARG A 101 -3.33 1.00 10.97
CA ARG A 101 -3.82 1.76 12.14
C ARG A 101 -3.81 3.27 11.91
N GLY A 102 -3.07 3.73 10.90
CA GLY A 102 -2.82 5.15 10.63
C GLY A 102 -1.58 5.66 11.37
N VAL A 103 -0.96 6.68 10.78
CA VAL A 103 0.21 7.38 11.34
C VAL A 103 0.00 8.89 11.23
N GLU A 104 0.47 9.66 12.20
CA GLU A 104 0.19 11.11 12.27
C GLU A 104 0.73 11.92 11.08
N TRP A 105 1.79 11.43 10.44
CA TRP A 105 2.44 12.06 9.29
C TRP A 105 1.83 11.66 7.95
N ASP A 106 0.71 10.92 7.96
CA ASP A 106 -0.09 10.57 6.79
C ASP A 106 -1.48 11.24 6.88
N PRO A 107 -1.55 12.59 6.74
CA PRO A 107 -2.79 13.35 7.00
C PRO A 107 -3.93 13.00 6.03
N HIS A 108 -3.56 12.45 4.88
CA HIS A 108 -4.47 11.98 3.86
C HIS A 108 -4.60 10.44 3.88
N ASP A 109 -4.10 9.72 4.87
CA ASP A 109 -4.27 8.26 4.91
C ASP A 109 -3.78 7.49 3.64
N ASP A 110 -2.98 8.11 2.77
CA ASP A 110 -2.60 7.51 1.49
C ASP A 110 -1.78 6.22 1.74
N ILE A 111 -0.93 6.24 2.77
CA ILE A 111 -0.14 5.07 3.18
C ILE A 111 -1.06 4.01 3.76
N ARG A 112 -2.04 4.41 4.59
CA ARG A 112 -3.05 3.51 5.16
C ARG A 112 -3.84 2.79 4.06
N LEU A 113 -4.31 3.52 3.05
CA LEU A 113 -5.05 2.97 1.91
C LEU A 113 -4.21 1.96 1.12
N TRP A 114 -2.94 2.28 0.85
CA TRP A 114 -2.02 1.33 0.21
C TRP A 114 -1.75 0.09 1.07
N ALA A 115 -1.62 0.27 2.39
CA ALA A 115 -1.40 -0.83 3.32
C ALA A 115 -2.61 -1.78 3.38
N LEU A 116 -3.84 -1.27 3.34
CA LEU A 116 -5.05 -2.08 3.24
C LEU A 116 -5.03 -2.95 1.97
N SER A 117 -4.71 -2.36 0.82
CA SER A 117 -4.64 -3.08 -0.46
C SER A 117 -3.59 -4.21 -0.43
N ILE A 118 -2.41 -3.94 0.13
CA ILE A 118 -1.34 -4.94 0.29
C ILE A 118 -1.76 -6.06 1.25
N ALA A 119 -2.42 -5.72 2.36
CA ALA A 119 -2.89 -6.69 3.34
C ALA A 119 -3.93 -7.65 2.76
N GLY A 120 -4.89 -7.16 1.97
CA GLY A 120 -5.87 -8.00 1.30
C GLY A 120 -5.22 -9.04 0.39
N LYS A 121 -4.26 -8.60 -0.44
CA LYS A 121 -3.49 -9.51 -1.32
C LYS A 121 -2.67 -10.52 -0.54
N PHE A 122 -1.97 -10.08 0.52
CA PHE A 122 -1.18 -10.98 1.35
C PHE A 122 -2.06 -12.05 2.00
N LEU A 123 -3.20 -11.66 2.57
CA LEU A 123 -4.13 -12.56 3.25
C LEU A 123 -4.88 -13.51 2.31
N LYS A 124 -4.91 -13.23 1.00
CA LYS A 124 -5.45 -14.16 -0.01
C LYS A 124 -4.66 -15.48 -0.03
N GLU A 125 -3.35 -15.39 0.16
CA GLU A 125 -2.42 -16.54 0.05
C GLU A 125 -1.82 -16.97 1.40
N ASN A 126 -1.86 -16.09 2.40
CA ASN A 126 -1.25 -16.29 3.71
C ASN A 126 -2.28 -16.08 4.83
N PHE A 127 -1.98 -16.54 6.03
CA PHE A 127 -2.79 -16.27 7.21
C PHE A 127 -1.98 -15.52 8.27
N ASP A 128 -2.47 -14.33 8.67
CA ASP A 128 -2.02 -13.61 9.85
C ASP A 128 -3.25 -13.16 10.63
N TYR A 129 -3.42 -13.70 11.84
CA TYR A 129 -4.59 -13.47 12.68
C TYR A 129 -4.78 -11.98 13.00
N GLU A 130 -3.70 -11.29 13.39
CA GLU A 130 -3.77 -9.90 13.82
C GLU A 130 -4.06 -8.97 12.64
N LEU A 131 -3.51 -9.26 11.46
CA LEU A 131 -3.76 -8.48 10.25
C LEU A 131 -5.21 -8.65 9.77
N LEU A 132 -5.74 -9.88 9.76
CA LEU A 132 -7.14 -10.13 9.40
C LEU A 132 -8.10 -9.46 10.40
N GLN A 133 -7.83 -9.58 11.70
CA GLN A 133 -8.60 -8.90 12.74
C GLN A 133 -8.55 -7.38 12.56
N LEU A 134 -7.39 -6.83 12.20
CA LEU A 134 -7.23 -5.40 11.98
C LEU A 134 -8.06 -4.90 10.79
N LEU A 135 -8.12 -5.65 9.68
CA LEU A 135 -8.99 -5.30 8.54
C LEU A 135 -10.47 -5.28 8.93
N LEU A 136 -10.92 -6.26 9.73
CA LEU A 136 -12.27 -6.30 10.29
C LEU A 136 -12.53 -5.09 11.19
N ASP A 137 -11.60 -4.76 12.09
CA ASP A 137 -11.75 -3.62 12.98
C ASP A 137 -11.79 -2.29 12.20
N VAL A 138 -11.03 -2.14 11.11
CA VAL A 138 -11.14 -0.97 10.22
C VAL A 138 -12.51 -0.91 9.56
N PHE A 139 -13.08 -2.03 9.09
CA PHE A 139 -14.41 -2.00 8.49
C PHE A 139 -15.53 -1.73 9.52
N GLU A 140 -15.50 -2.43 10.65
CA GLU A 140 -16.60 -2.46 11.62
C GLU A 140 -16.52 -1.30 12.63
N LYS A 141 -15.31 -0.94 13.07
CA LYS A 141 -15.05 -0.12 14.28
C LYS A 141 -14.21 1.11 14.02
N LEU A 142 -14.05 1.56 12.77
CA LEU A 142 -13.17 2.71 12.46
C LEU A 142 -13.42 3.94 13.32
N GLY A 143 -14.69 4.25 13.64
CA GLY A 143 -15.04 5.41 14.47
C GLY A 143 -14.55 5.32 15.92
N GLU A 144 -14.28 4.12 16.42
CA GLU A 144 -13.66 3.88 17.74
C GLU A 144 -12.13 3.95 17.64
N LEU A 145 -11.56 3.54 16.50
CA LEU A 145 -10.11 3.55 16.23
C LEU A 145 -9.57 4.97 15.97
N ASP A 146 -10.33 5.82 15.28
CA ASP A 146 -9.88 7.14 14.80
C ASP A 146 -10.26 8.31 15.72
N SER A 147 -10.62 8.04 16.98
CA SER A 147 -11.05 9.05 17.98
C SER A 147 -10.04 10.18 18.29
N LEU A 148 -8.88 10.20 17.65
CA LEU A 148 -7.77 11.13 17.86
C LEU A 148 -7.50 12.11 16.69
N HIS A 149 -8.23 12.04 15.57
CA HIS A 149 -7.84 12.79 14.37
C HIS A 149 -8.99 13.57 13.71
N GLU A 150 -9.29 14.76 14.25
CA GLU A 150 -10.32 15.70 13.73
C GLU A 150 -10.00 16.32 12.35
N HIS A 151 -8.90 15.94 11.69
CA HIS A 151 -8.36 16.63 10.50
C HIS A 151 -7.97 15.70 9.33
N ARG A 152 -8.51 14.49 9.24
CA ARG A 152 -8.25 13.59 8.09
C ARG A 152 -9.05 14.02 6.86
N GLU A 153 -8.42 13.98 5.69
CA GLU A 153 -9.04 14.44 4.44
C GLU A 153 -10.03 13.43 3.85
N TYR A 154 -9.78 12.12 4.00
CA TYR A 154 -10.70 11.10 3.50
C TYR A 154 -11.87 10.86 4.45
N ALA A 155 -13.04 10.65 3.85
CA ALA A 155 -14.22 10.22 4.57
C ALA A 155 -13.98 8.84 5.20
N ARG A 156 -14.51 8.64 6.41
CA ARG A 156 -14.47 7.38 7.13
C ARG A 156 -14.99 6.22 6.26
N GLU A 157 -16.02 6.49 5.48
CA GLU A 157 -16.68 5.52 4.59
C GLU A 157 -15.76 5.04 3.46
N PHE A 158 -14.87 5.91 2.95
CA PHE A 158 -13.87 5.53 1.95
C PHE A 158 -12.81 4.57 2.52
N ILE A 159 -12.30 4.85 3.73
CA ILE A 159 -11.35 3.93 4.38
C ILE A 159 -12.03 2.58 4.66
N LYS A 160 -13.30 2.60 5.08
CA LYS A 160 -14.11 1.39 5.26
C LYS A 160 -14.34 0.64 3.95
N SER A 161 -14.58 1.31 2.83
CA SER A 161 -14.74 0.64 1.53
C SER A 161 -13.46 -0.05 1.09
N CYS A 162 -12.30 0.60 1.26
CA CYS A 162 -10.99 -0.04 1.02
C CYS A 162 -10.75 -1.25 1.94
N ALA A 163 -11.15 -1.19 3.21
CA ALA A 163 -11.05 -2.32 4.12
C ALA A 163 -11.97 -3.48 3.70
N PHE A 164 -13.19 -3.19 3.25
CA PHE A 164 -14.11 -4.19 2.71
C PHE A 164 -13.55 -4.86 1.47
N GLU A 165 -13.02 -4.08 0.51
CA GLU A 165 -12.36 -4.60 -0.68
C GLU A 165 -11.17 -5.51 -0.31
N ALA A 166 -10.33 -5.08 0.64
CA ALA A 166 -9.21 -5.88 1.13
C ALA A 166 -9.67 -7.21 1.75
N LEU A 167 -10.76 -7.21 2.54
CA LEU A 167 -11.38 -8.41 3.08
C LEU A 167 -11.92 -9.33 1.97
N ALA A 168 -12.58 -8.77 0.96
CA ALA A 168 -13.10 -9.51 -0.18
C ALA A 168 -11.98 -10.25 -0.93
N ILE A 169 -10.88 -9.54 -1.22
CA ILE A 169 -9.68 -10.12 -1.84
C ILE A 169 -9.08 -11.21 -0.94
N ALA A 170 -8.98 -10.96 0.36
CA ALA A 170 -8.47 -11.93 1.33
C ALA A 170 -9.32 -13.21 1.38
N MET A 171 -10.62 -13.12 1.13
CA MET A 171 -11.55 -14.26 1.01
C MET A 171 -11.57 -14.90 -0.38
N GLY A 172 -10.69 -14.47 -1.28
CA GLY A 172 -10.46 -15.11 -2.58
C GLY A 172 -11.21 -14.48 -3.75
N LYS A 173 -12.01 -13.43 -3.54
CA LYS A 173 -12.66 -12.69 -4.63
C LYS A 173 -11.61 -12.04 -5.55
N ASN A 174 -11.96 -11.88 -6.81
CA ASN A 174 -11.22 -11.06 -7.77
C ASN A 174 -11.87 -9.68 -7.91
N TYR A 175 -11.12 -8.71 -8.43
CA TYR A 175 -11.57 -7.31 -8.53
C TYR A 175 -12.87 -7.13 -9.34
N ASP A 176 -13.11 -7.97 -10.35
CA ASP A 176 -14.33 -7.97 -11.16
C ASP A 176 -15.56 -8.56 -10.46
N GLU A 177 -15.36 -9.22 -9.32
CA GLU A 177 -16.42 -9.81 -8.48
C GLU A 177 -16.80 -8.92 -7.29
N ILE A 178 -16.14 -7.77 -7.15
CA ILE A 178 -16.33 -6.81 -6.07
C ILE A 178 -16.86 -5.52 -6.70
N LEU A 179 -17.79 -4.83 -6.02
CA LEU A 179 -18.12 -3.46 -6.38
C LEU A 179 -16.85 -2.60 -6.33
N ASP A 180 -16.75 -1.58 -7.18
CA ASP A 180 -15.63 -0.67 -7.06
C ASP A 180 -15.69 0.11 -5.72
N THR A 181 -14.55 0.66 -5.32
CA THR A 181 -14.40 1.31 -4.01
C THR A 181 -15.40 2.47 -3.82
N ASP A 182 -15.73 3.19 -4.89
CA ASP A 182 -16.66 4.32 -4.87
C ASP A 182 -18.11 3.84 -4.68
N ASP A 183 -18.50 2.74 -5.33
CA ASP A 183 -19.81 2.12 -5.16
C ASP A 183 -19.99 1.55 -3.74
N ILE A 184 -18.94 0.91 -3.19
CA ILE A 184 -18.97 0.45 -1.79
C ILE A 184 -19.10 1.65 -0.84
N GLU A 185 -18.32 2.71 -1.06
CA GLU A 185 -18.41 3.94 -0.26
C GLU A 185 -19.83 4.52 -0.32
N ASN A 186 -20.43 4.62 -1.51
CA ASN A 186 -21.80 5.08 -1.68
C ASN A 186 -22.80 4.21 -0.94
N CYS A 187 -22.65 2.89 -0.95
CA CYS A 187 -23.49 1.99 -0.16
C CYS A 187 -23.36 2.27 1.34
N LEU A 188 -22.13 2.49 1.84
CA LEU A 188 -21.87 2.80 3.24
C LEU A 188 -22.47 4.16 3.65
N LEU A 189 -22.30 5.20 2.83
CA LEU A 189 -22.84 6.55 3.07
C LEU A 189 -24.37 6.55 3.12
N ASN A 190 -25.02 5.76 2.27
CA ASN A 190 -26.47 5.70 2.18
C ASN A 190 -27.09 4.62 3.10
N GLY A 191 -26.27 3.89 3.87
CA GLY A 191 -26.72 2.81 4.75
C GLY A 191 -27.28 1.58 4.01
N GLN A 192 -26.94 1.40 2.74
CA GLN A 192 -27.41 0.34 1.84
C GLN A 192 -26.53 -0.91 1.95
N LEU A 193 -26.33 -1.40 3.17
CA LEU A 193 -25.45 -2.56 3.42
C LEU A 193 -25.95 -3.84 2.75
N GLU A 194 -27.24 -3.93 2.46
CA GLU A 194 -27.86 -5.05 1.73
C GLU A 194 -27.37 -5.19 0.28
N LEU A 195 -26.75 -4.15 -0.29
CA LEU A 195 -26.14 -4.19 -1.62
C LEU A 195 -24.72 -4.76 -1.59
N LEU A 196 -24.12 -4.88 -0.40
CA LEU A 196 -22.79 -5.48 -0.22
C LEU A 196 -22.90 -6.98 0.00
N ASP A 197 -21.93 -7.75 -0.51
CA ASP A 197 -21.79 -9.17 -0.20
C ASP A 197 -21.25 -9.36 1.24
N LEU A 198 -22.13 -9.19 2.24
CA LEU A 198 -21.75 -9.30 3.66
C LEU A 198 -21.30 -10.70 4.07
N SER A 199 -21.49 -11.72 3.23
CA SER A 199 -20.92 -13.06 3.47
C SER A 199 -19.39 -13.02 3.55
N ILE A 200 -18.75 -12.01 2.96
CA ILE A 200 -17.30 -11.75 3.08
C ILE A 200 -16.90 -11.53 4.54
N ILE A 201 -17.68 -10.75 5.30
CA ILE A 201 -17.41 -10.45 6.70
C ILE A 201 -17.61 -11.70 7.55
N GLU A 202 -18.67 -12.47 7.28
CA GLU A 202 -18.91 -13.74 7.96
C GLU A 202 -17.76 -14.75 7.73
N GLN A 203 -17.30 -14.87 6.49
CA GLN A 203 -16.16 -15.72 6.13
C GLN A 203 -14.87 -15.28 6.84
N ALA A 204 -14.61 -13.97 6.91
CA ALA A 204 -13.45 -13.44 7.62
C ALA A 204 -13.49 -13.77 9.13
N HIS A 205 -14.65 -13.61 9.79
CA HIS A 205 -14.82 -14.01 11.19
C HIS A 205 -14.67 -15.52 11.39
N GLN A 206 -15.22 -16.35 10.49
CA GLN A 206 -15.04 -17.80 10.53
C GLN A 206 -13.56 -18.18 10.40
N ARG A 207 -12.83 -17.51 9.50
CA ARG A 207 -11.40 -17.75 9.28
C ARG A 207 -10.56 -17.40 10.51
N LEU A 208 -10.95 -16.40 11.32
CA LEU A 208 -10.31 -16.13 12.62
C LEU A 208 -10.56 -17.21 13.67
N GLN A 209 -11.71 -17.88 13.63
CA GLN A 209 -12.09 -18.92 14.59
C GLN A 209 -11.47 -20.28 14.28
N GLN A 210 -11.09 -20.51 13.02
CA GLN A 210 -10.36 -21.70 12.60
C GLN A 210 -8.93 -21.62 13.15
N LYS A 211 -8.71 -22.23 14.32
CA LYS A 211 -7.37 -22.43 14.90
C LYS A 211 -6.54 -23.26 13.90
N PHE A 212 -5.49 -22.66 13.36
CA PHE A 212 -4.38 -23.39 12.74
C PHE A 212 -3.46 -23.96 13.82
#